data_AF-A0A952MHY3-F1
#
_entry.id   AF-A0A952MHY3-F1
#
_cell.length_a   1.000
_cell.length_b   1.000
_cell.length_c   1.000
_cell.angle_alpha   90.00
_cell.angle_beta   90.00
_cell.angle_gamma   90.00
#
_symmetry.space_group_name_H-M   'P 1'
#
loop_
_entity.id
_entity.type
_entity.pdbx_description
1 polymer ?
#
loop_
_entity_poly.entity_id
_entity_poly.type
_entity_poly.pdbx_seq_one_letter_code
_entity_poly.pdbx_strand_id
1 'polypeptide(L)'
;MFQNIIKQLLLLFIIIFSTIATDAQTASIKGVVTDTLNKQNLSKAVVSLLKSKDTVLYTFTRTNNNGDFMLTNIQQGKYIVLVTYPGYADYYDTISIASKEIFTIGTIKLTTKAHLLEDVIVVQKIAAVRMKGDTLVYKADSFKVKPGAWAEMQINMFGKLCFNLFSIILVLIPTK
;
A
#
# COMPACT_ATOMS: atom_id res chain seq x y z
N MET A 1 -1.27 -58.99 -37.90
CA MET A 1 -1.69 -58.66 -36.52
C MET A 1 -0.62 -57.87 -35.76
N PHE A 2 0.61 -58.37 -35.66
CA PHE A 2 1.72 -57.68 -34.96
C PHE A 2 2.06 -56.26 -35.46
N GLN A 3 2.01 -56.01 -36.77
CA GLN A 3 2.25 -54.66 -37.33
C GLN A 3 1.23 -53.60 -36.87
N ASN A 4 -0.03 -53.98 -36.64
CA ASN A 4 -1.05 -53.05 -36.16
C ASN A 4 -0.85 -52.71 -34.68
N ILE A 5 -0.38 -53.68 -33.87
CA ILE A 5 -0.07 -53.48 -32.45
C ILE A 5 1.08 -52.49 -32.30
N ILE A 6 2.13 -52.62 -33.12
CA ILE A 6 3.28 -51.69 -33.11
C ILE A 6 2.86 -50.28 -33.53
N LYS A 7 2.00 -50.14 -34.56
CA LYS A 7 1.45 -48.83 -34.97
C LYS A 7 0.61 -48.17 -33.87
N GLN A 8 -0.22 -48.94 -33.16
CA GLN A 8 -1.02 -48.43 -32.04
C GLN A 8 -0.14 -48.00 -30.87
N LEU A 9 0.92 -48.76 -30.56
CA LEU A 9 1.87 -48.40 -29.49
C LEU A 9 2.64 -47.10 -29.83
N LEU A 10 3.03 -46.93 -31.09
CA LEU A 10 3.76 -45.76 -31.57
C LEU A 10 2.86 -44.51 -31.59
N LEU A 11 1.58 -44.66 -31.95
CA LEU A 11 0.57 -43.60 -31.87
C LEU A 11 0.33 -43.16 -30.42
N LEU A 12 0.25 -44.12 -29.48
CA LEU A 12 0.08 -43.81 -28.05
C LEU A 12 1.30 -43.07 -27.48
N PHE A 13 2.51 -43.46 -27.89
CA PHE A 13 3.74 -42.79 -27.48
C PHE A 13 3.82 -41.33 -27.96
N ILE A 14 3.38 -41.05 -29.19
CA ILE A 14 3.32 -39.68 -29.74
C ILE A 14 2.31 -38.81 -28.98
N ILE A 15 1.16 -39.37 -28.60
CA ILE A 15 0.13 -38.64 -27.83
C ILE A 15 0.65 -38.26 -26.44
N ILE A 16 1.35 -39.16 -25.76
CA ILE A 16 1.93 -38.91 -24.43
C ILE A 16 3.03 -37.83 -24.49
N PHE A 17 3.81 -37.76 -25.56
CA PHE A 17 4.87 -36.77 -25.70
C PHE A 17 4.33 -35.35 -26.00
N SER A 18 3.13 -35.25 -26.59
CA SER A 18 2.53 -33.97 -26.96
C SER A 18 1.98 -33.15 -25.77
N THR A 19 1.73 -33.77 -24.62
CA THR A 19 1.16 -33.08 -23.44
C THR A 19 2.20 -32.34 -22.58
N ILE A 20 3.50 -32.44 -22.89
CA ILE A 20 4.59 -31.89 -22.06
C ILE A 20 4.84 -30.40 -22.37
N ALA A 21 4.32 -29.87 -23.49
CA ALA A 21 4.43 -28.46 -23.86
C ALA A 21 3.22 -27.65 -23.38
N THR A 22 3.07 -27.48 -22.07
CA THR A 22 2.18 -26.45 -21.53
C THR A 22 3.01 -25.23 -21.13
N ASP A 23 3.04 -24.22 -22.01
CA ASP A 23 3.63 -22.93 -21.68
C ASP A 23 2.78 -22.26 -20.59
N ALA A 24 3.35 -22.15 -19.38
CA ALA A 24 2.82 -21.31 -18.32
C ALA A 24 3.00 -19.83 -18.72
N GLN A 25 2.13 -19.36 -19.62
CA GLN A 25 2.09 -17.96 -20.04
C GLN A 25 1.81 -17.09 -18.81
N THR A 26 2.81 -16.34 -18.39
CA THR A 26 2.79 -15.51 -17.19
C THR A 26 3.00 -14.05 -17.57
N ALA A 27 2.31 -13.15 -16.88
CA ALA A 27 2.45 -11.72 -17.09
C ALA A 27 3.76 -11.20 -16.51
N SER A 28 4.20 -10.05 -17.00
CA SER A 28 5.34 -9.31 -16.44
C SER A 28 4.93 -7.86 -16.19
N ILE A 29 5.43 -7.27 -15.11
CA ILE A 29 5.22 -5.86 -14.80
C ILE A 29 6.54 -5.11 -15.03
N LYS A 30 6.47 -3.96 -15.69
CA LYS A 30 7.60 -3.04 -15.87
C LYS A 30 7.26 -1.62 -15.44
N GLY A 31 8.28 -0.90 -14.96
CA GLY A 31 8.17 0.51 -14.63
C GLY A 31 9.51 1.11 -14.21
N VAL A 32 9.47 2.40 -13.87
CA VAL A 32 10.63 3.17 -13.43
C VAL A 32 10.30 3.90 -12.13
N VAL A 33 11.20 3.90 -11.16
CA VAL A 33 11.03 4.62 -9.90
C VAL A 33 11.90 5.88 -9.89
N THR A 34 11.29 7.02 -9.58
CA THR A 34 11.93 8.34 -9.58
C THR A 34 11.56 9.14 -8.33
N ASP A 35 12.40 10.09 -7.95
CA ASP A 35 12.08 11.10 -6.95
C ASP A 35 11.19 12.20 -7.56
N THR A 36 10.21 12.67 -6.80
CA THR A 36 9.23 13.69 -7.25
C THR A 36 9.85 15.06 -7.49
N LEU A 37 10.83 15.48 -6.68
CA LEU A 37 11.41 16.82 -6.63
C LEU A 37 12.67 16.93 -7.49
N ASN A 38 13.61 16.03 -7.30
CA ASN A 38 14.91 16.01 -7.97
C ASN A 38 14.86 15.33 -9.33
N LYS A 39 13.72 14.69 -9.68
CA LYS A 39 13.55 13.86 -10.88
C LYS A 39 14.65 12.82 -11.07
N GLN A 40 15.29 12.45 -9.96
CA GLN A 40 16.40 11.51 -9.95
C GLN A 40 15.84 10.10 -9.97
N ASN A 41 16.42 9.24 -10.80
CA ASN A 41 16.05 7.84 -10.82
C ASN A 41 16.57 7.15 -9.54
N LEU A 42 15.69 6.43 -8.87
CA LEU A 42 16.00 5.80 -7.58
C LEU A 42 16.48 4.37 -7.81
N SER A 43 17.79 4.17 -7.63
CA SER A 43 18.42 2.85 -7.72
C SER A 43 18.28 2.06 -6.43
N LYS A 44 18.16 0.73 -6.52
CA LYS A 44 18.00 -0.19 -5.37
C LYS A 44 16.72 0.02 -4.54
N ALA A 45 15.71 0.69 -5.07
CA ALA A 45 14.39 0.75 -4.46
C ALA A 45 13.74 -0.63 -4.48
N VAL A 46 13.06 -0.98 -3.38
CA VAL A 46 12.41 -2.27 -3.23
C VAL A 46 11.00 -2.16 -3.77
N VAL A 47 10.72 -2.92 -4.83
CA VAL A 47 9.39 -3.01 -5.45
C VAL A 47 8.81 -4.37 -5.07
N SER A 48 7.81 -4.35 -4.19
CA SER A 48 7.12 -5.54 -3.70
C SER A 48 5.74 -5.63 -4.33
N LEU A 49 5.37 -6.83 -4.77
CA LEU A 49 4.04 -7.14 -5.25
C LEU A 49 3.34 -7.99 -4.20
N LEU A 50 2.23 -7.51 -3.67
CA LEU A 50 1.42 -8.18 -2.66
C LEU A 50 0.11 -8.66 -3.31
N LYS A 51 -0.43 -9.77 -2.84
CA LYS A 51 -1.78 -10.21 -3.24
C LYS A 51 -2.82 -9.28 -2.59
N SER A 52 -3.82 -8.83 -3.36
CA SER A 52 -4.83 -7.89 -2.84
C SER A 52 -5.76 -8.48 -1.77
N LYS A 53 -5.86 -9.80 -1.64
CA LYS A 53 -6.81 -10.47 -0.73
C LYS A 53 -6.32 -10.52 0.71
N ASP A 54 -5.05 -10.86 0.89
CA ASP A 54 -4.40 -11.17 2.17
C ASP A 54 -3.16 -10.30 2.42
N THR A 55 -2.84 -9.39 1.49
CA THR A 55 -1.66 -8.50 1.54
C THR A 55 -0.35 -9.29 1.70
N VAL A 56 -0.35 -10.57 1.34
CA VAL A 56 0.83 -11.44 1.42
C VAL A 56 1.76 -11.13 0.26
N LEU A 57 3.05 -11.07 0.55
CA LEU A 57 4.10 -10.90 -0.46
C LEU A 57 4.02 -12.02 -1.50
N TYR A 58 3.76 -11.63 -2.75
CA TYR A 58 3.78 -12.54 -3.90
C TYR A 58 5.19 -12.63 -4.48
N THR A 59 5.81 -11.48 -4.74
CA THR A 59 7.18 -11.40 -5.24
C THR A 59 7.77 -10.01 -4.96
N PHE A 60 9.07 -9.86 -5.10
CA PHE A 60 9.73 -8.55 -5.02
C PHE A 60 10.90 -8.48 -5.99
N THR A 61 11.28 -7.26 -6.33
CA THR A 61 12.51 -6.96 -7.08
C THR A 61 13.12 -5.66 -6.58
N ARG A 62 14.31 -5.33 -7.08
CA ARG A 62 14.97 -4.06 -6.82
C ARG A 62 15.19 -3.32 -8.12
N THR A 63 15.07 -2.00 -8.06
CA THR A 63 15.37 -1.15 -9.22
C THR A 63 16.86 -1.19 -9.57
N ASN A 64 17.17 -1.10 -10.86
CA ASN A 64 18.53 -0.99 -11.38
C ASN A 64 19.12 0.42 -11.15
N ASN A 65 20.34 0.67 -11.65
CA ASN A 65 20.99 1.98 -11.53
C ASN A 65 20.22 3.13 -12.22
N ASN A 66 19.41 2.80 -13.22
CA ASN A 66 18.57 3.74 -13.97
C ASN A 66 17.16 3.86 -13.36
N GLY A 67 16.88 3.21 -12.23
CA GLY A 67 15.56 3.22 -11.58
C GLY A 67 14.53 2.27 -12.20
N ASP A 68 14.86 1.52 -13.25
CA ASP A 68 13.95 0.57 -13.87
C ASP A 68 13.78 -0.69 -13.01
N PHE A 69 12.59 -1.26 -13.03
CA PHE A 69 12.31 -2.58 -12.47
C PHE A 69 11.49 -3.44 -13.42
N MET A 70 11.66 -4.75 -13.29
CA MET A 70 10.84 -5.74 -13.97
C MET A 70 10.51 -6.89 -13.00
N LEU A 71 9.23 -7.22 -12.93
CA LEU A 71 8.72 -8.40 -12.23
C LEU A 71 8.19 -9.37 -13.28
N THR A 72 8.60 -10.63 -13.19
CA THR A 72 8.18 -11.69 -14.13
C THR A 72 7.39 -12.76 -13.39
N ASN A 73 6.78 -13.68 -14.13
CA ASN A 73 6.06 -14.83 -13.59
C ASN A 73 4.84 -14.45 -12.72
N ILE A 74 4.04 -13.48 -13.19
CA ILE A 74 2.87 -13.00 -12.46
C ILE A 74 1.61 -13.61 -13.06
N GLN A 75 0.78 -14.18 -12.20
CA GLN A 75 -0.52 -14.73 -12.61
C GLN A 75 -1.55 -13.61 -12.80
N GLN A 76 -2.63 -13.91 -13.52
CA GLN A 76 -3.75 -12.99 -13.65
C GLN A 76 -4.40 -12.77 -12.27
N GLY A 77 -4.71 -11.53 -11.93
CA GLY A 77 -5.31 -11.22 -10.63
C GLY A 77 -5.15 -9.77 -10.20
N LYS A 78 -5.66 -9.49 -9.00
CA LYS A 78 -5.52 -8.19 -8.34
C LYS A 78 -4.35 -8.22 -7.37
N TYR A 79 -3.48 -7.25 -7.54
CA TYR A 79 -2.26 -7.11 -6.75
C TYR A 79 -2.14 -5.69 -6.23
N ILE A 80 -1.29 -5.55 -5.23
CA ILE A 80 -0.90 -4.27 -4.67
C ILE A 80 0.59 -4.12 -4.92
N VAL A 81 0.98 -3.00 -5.49
CA VAL A 81 2.37 -2.59 -5.67
C VAL A 81 2.76 -1.73 -4.49
N LEU A 82 3.74 -2.20 -3.74
CA LEU A 82 4.38 -1.47 -2.64
C LEU A 82 5.81 -1.11 -3.06
N VAL A 83 6.14 0.17 -3.11
CA VAL A 83 7.50 0.63 -3.37
C VAL A 83 8.06 1.34 -2.15
N THR A 84 9.20 0.85 -1.65
CA THR A 84 9.87 1.38 -0.46
C THR A 84 11.29 1.80 -0.78
N TYR A 85 11.68 2.97 -0.27
CA TYR A 85 13.04 3.49 -0.34
C TYR A 85 13.42 4.23 0.95
N PRO A 86 14.65 4.07 1.48
CA PRO A 86 15.07 4.74 2.70
C PRO A 86 14.93 6.27 2.61
N GLY A 87 14.23 6.87 3.58
CA GLY A 87 13.97 8.31 3.63
C GLY A 87 12.75 8.80 2.83
N TYR A 88 12.06 7.89 2.13
CA TYR A 88 10.89 8.22 1.29
C TYR A 88 9.63 7.61 1.86
N ALA A 89 8.49 8.23 1.54
CA ALA A 89 7.19 7.68 1.84
C ALA A 89 6.96 6.41 0.98
N ASP A 90 6.39 5.39 1.60
CA ASP A 90 6.02 4.17 0.89
C ASP A 90 4.92 4.49 -0.11
N TYR A 91 5.11 4.05 -1.35
CA TYR A 91 4.09 4.15 -2.39
C TYR A 91 3.26 2.87 -2.40
N TYR A 92 1.94 3.03 -2.48
CA TYR A 92 0.99 1.92 -2.42
C TYR A 92 -0.09 2.13 -3.48
N ASP A 93 -0.22 1.19 -4.41
CA ASP A 93 -1.26 1.26 -5.45
C ASP A 93 -1.78 -0.13 -5.82
N THR A 94 -3.05 -0.21 -6.22
CA THR A 94 -3.71 -1.47 -6.58
C THR A 94 -3.76 -1.60 -8.10
N ILE A 95 -3.25 -2.73 -8.61
CA ILE A 95 -3.25 -3.04 -10.04
C ILE A 95 -4.05 -4.31 -10.31
N SER A 96 -4.66 -4.37 -11.49
CA SER A 96 -5.38 -5.55 -11.96
C SER A 96 -4.74 -6.04 -13.25
N ILE A 97 -4.14 -7.23 -13.20
CA ILE A 97 -3.55 -7.88 -14.36
C ILE A 97 -4.66 -8.66 -15.05
N ALA A 98 -5.04 -8.22 -16.25
CA ALA A 98 -6.13 -8.81 -17.03
C ALA A 98 -5.66 -9.76 -18.14
N SER A 99 -4.49 -9.51 -18.73
CA SER A 99 -3.90 -10.32 -19.79
C SER A 99 -2.55 -10.90 -19.36
N LYS A 100 -2.06 -11.89 -20.12
CA LYS A 100 -0.77 -12.55 -19.89
C LYS A 100 0.40 -11.83 -20.57
N GLU A 101 0.28 -10.51 -20.75
CA GLU A 101 1.24 -9.67 -21.46
C GLU A 101 2.09 -8.83 -20.49
N ILE A 102 2.95 -7.99 -21.05
CA ILE A 102 3.77 -7.05 -20.28
C ILE A 102 2.91 -5.85 -19.87
N PHE A 103 2.55 -5.78 -18.59
CA PHE A 103 1.87 -4.64 -17.99
C PHE A 103 2.88 -3.54 -17.65
N THR A 104 2.72 -2.36 -18.25
CA THR A 104 3.60 -1.21 -17.98
C THR A 104 2.90 -0.25 -17.03
N ILE A 105 3.43 -0.10 -15.81
CA ILE A 105 2.90 0.85 -14.80
C ILE A 105 3.33 2.29 -15.14
N GLY A 106 4.45 2.44 -15.86
CA GLY A 106 5.04 3.75 -16.15
C GLY A 106 5.98 4.21 -15.04
N THR A 107 5.98 5.51 -14.76
CA THR A 107 6.89 6.13 -13.79
C THR A 107 6.23 6.30 -12.44
N ILE A 108 6.73 5.59 -11.43
CA ILE A 108 6.35 5.74 -10.02
C ILE A 108 7.22 6.84 -9.42
N LYS A 109 6.57 7.87 -8.86
CA LYS A 109 7.25 8.99 -8.20
C LYS A 109 7.14 8.81 -6.70
N LEU A 110 8.28 8.72 -6.02
CA LEU A 110 8.34 8.70 -4.56
C LEU A 110 8.54 10.13 -4.04
N THR A 111 7.92 10.41 -2.90
CA THR A 111 8.07 11.68 -2.18
C THR A 111 8.87 11.43 -0.91
N THR A 112 9.77 12.33 -0.55
CA THR A 112 10.53 12.21 0.70
C THR A 112 9.59 12.36 1.91
N LYS A 113 9.89 11.65 3.01
CA LYS A 113 9.06 11.75 4.23
C LYS A 113 9.03 13.18 4.78
N ALA A 114 10.15 13.89 4.70
CA ALA A 114 10.26 15.27 5.14
C ALA A 114 9.27 16.18 4.40
N HIS A 115 9.19 16.05 3.08
CA HIS A 115 8.30 16.87 2.27
C HIS A 115 6.82 16.51 2.48
N LEU A 116 6.51 15.22 2.61
CA LEU A 116 5.14 14.79 2.92
C LEU A 116 4.65 15.33 4.28
N LEU A 117 5.53 15.40 5.28
CA LEU A 117 5.20 16.00 6.58
C LEU A 117 5.03 17.51 6.49
N GLU A 118 5.86 18.20 5.71
CA GLU A 118 5.73 19.64 5.45
C GLU A 118 4.39 19.97 4.79
N ASP A 119 4.00 19.23 3.74
CA ASP A 119 2.70 19.38 3.09
C ASP A 119 1.55 19.18 4.07
N VAL A 120 1.63 18.14 4.92
CA VAL A 120 0.62 17.89 5.95
C VAL A 120 0.55 19.03 6.98
N ILE A 121 1.69 19.60 7.39
CA ILE A 121 1.74 20.75 8.30
C ILE A 121 1.13 21.99 7.63
N VAL A 122 1.43 22.24 6.36
CA VAL A 122 0.91 23.38 5.59
C VAL A 122 -0.61 23.25 5.40
N VAL A 123 -1.10 22.06 5.02
CA VAL A 123 -2.54 21.79 4.92
C VAL A 123 -3.24 21.96 6.27
N GLN A 124 -2.65 21.45 7.35
CA GLN A 124 -3.18 21.66 8.71
C GLN A 124 -3.19 23.14 9.10
N LYS A 125 -2.15 23.92 8.76
CA LYS A 125 -2.10 25.36 9.01
C LYS A 125 -3.19 26.09 8.24
N ILE A 126 -3.39 25.76 6.96
CA ILE A 126 -4.46 26.35 6.14
C ILE A 126 -5.85 25.94 6.66
N ALA A 127 -6.04 24.69 7.06
CA ALA A 127 -7.28 24.21 7.67
C ALA A 127 -7.56 24.89 9.03
N ALA A 128 -6.53 25.07 9.87
CA ALA A 128 -6.62 25.80 11.13
C ALA A 128 -6.90 27.31 10.92
N VAL A 129 -6.34 27.91 9.87
CA VAL A 129 -6.65 29.30 9.49
C VAL A 129 -8.09 29.41 8.93
N ARG A 130 -8.61 28.38 8.27
CA ARG A 130 -10.05 28.29 7.91
C ARG A 130 -10.96 27.96 9.11
N MET A 131 -10.41 27.44 10.21
CA MET A 131 -11.10 27.27 11.50
C MET A 131 -10.81 28.42 12.48
N LYS A 132 -10.66 29.64 11.97
CA LYS A 132 -10.59 30.85 12.80
C LYS A 132 -11.54 31.92 12.28
N GLY A 133 -12.79 31.51 12.04
CA GLY A 133 -13.87 32.36 11.56
C GLY A 133 -15.04 32.54 12.54
N ASP A 134 -15.19 31.70 13.57
CA ASP A 134 -16.39 31.73 14.44
C ASP A 134 -16.05 31.57 15.92
N THR A 135 -15.10 32.34 16.43
CA THR A 135 -15.03 32.57 17.89
C THR A 135 -15.95 33.74 18.23
N LEU A 136 -17.20 33.42 18.58
CA LEU A 136 -18.00 34.33 19.40
C LEU A 136 -17.29 34.48 20.74
N VAL A 137 -16.60 35.61 20.93
CA VAL A 137 -16.04 36.00 22.22
C VAL A 137 -17.23 36.29 23.15
N TYR A 138 -17.64 35.29 23.93
CA TYR A 138 -18.60 35.48 25.01
C TYR A 138 -17.91 36.31 26.11
N LYS A 139 -18.36 37.55 26.32
CA LYS A 139 -18.00 38.33 27.50
C LYS A 139 -18.44 37.55 28.74
N ALA A 140 -17.49 37.26 29.63
CA ALA A 140 -17.70 36.50 30.87
C ALA A 140 -18.37 37.30 32.00
N ASP A 141 -19.19 38.31 31.69
CA ASP A 141 -19.83 39.19 32.69
C ASP A 141 -21.37 39.01 32.77
N SER A 142 -21.91 37.91 32.26
CA SER A 142 -23.38 37.72 32.21
C SER A 142 -23.87 36.37 32.73
N PHE A 143 -23.14 35.77 33.67
CA PHE A 143 -23.67 34.68 34.49
C PHE A 143 -23.81 35.13 35.94
N LYS A 144 -25.01 35.62 36.30
CA LYS A 144 -25.46 35.62 37.69
C LYS A 144 -25.67 34.15 38.08
N VAL A 145 -24.66 33.54 38.68
CA VAL A 145 -24.74 32.19 39.22
C VAL A 145 -25.54 32.26 40.53
N LYS A 146 -26.71 31.62 40.60
CA LYS A 146 -27.39 31.35 41.87
C LYS A 146 -26.52 30.36 42.68
N PRO A 147 -26.30 30.57 43.98
CA PRO A 147 -25.41 29.71 44.76
C PRO A 147 -26.07 28.36 45.02
N GLY A 148 -25.34 27.26 44.77
CA GLY A 148 -25.70 25.95 45.34
C GLY A 148 -25.80 24.73 44.41
N ALA A 149 -24.97 24.58 43.37
CA ALA A 149 -24.93 23.32 42.60
C ALA A 149 -23.52 22.89 42.20
N TRP A 150 -22.55 23.01 43.11
CA TRP A 150 -21.14 22.69 42.84
C TRP A 150 -20.73 21.23 43.09
N ALA A 151 -21.67 20.33 43.39
CA ALA A 151 -21.33 18.96 43.79
C ALA A 151 -21.62 17.85 42.76
N GLU A 152 -22.45 18.07 41.74
CA GLU A 152 -22.87 16.97 40.85
C GLU A 152 -22.22 16.95 39.46
N MET A 153 -21.51 18.00 39.06
CA MET A 153 -20.96 18.08 37.70
C MET A 153 -19.58 17.43 37.53
N GLN A 154 -18.90 17.04 38.60
CA GLN A 154 -17.51 16.58 38.53
C GLN A 154 -17.34 15.07 38.25
N ILE A 155 -18.42 14.27 38.31
CA ILE A 155 -18.33 12.81 38.16
C ILE A 155 -18.53 12.35 36.70
N ASN A 156 -19.27 13.09 35.88
CA ASN A 156 -19.70 12.58 34.56
C ASN A 156 -18.74 12.94 33.40
N MET A 157 -17.76 13.82 33.62
CA MET A 157 -16.82 14.23 32.56
C MET A 157 -15.49 13.45 32.57
N PHE A 158 -15.06 12.94 33.73
CA PHE A 158 -13.84 12.12 33.85
C PHE A 158 -14.01 10.68 33.33
N GLY A 159 -15.23 10.13 33.37
CA GLY A 159 -15.50 8.75 32.96
C GLY A 159 -15.35 8.49 31.45
N LYS A 160 -15.57 9.49 30.59
CA LYS A 160 -15.48 9.32 29.13
C LYS A 160 -14.07 9.50 28.56
N LEU A 161 -13.17 10.19 29.26
CA LEU A 161 -11.80 10.40 28.81
C LEU A 161 -10.85 9.24 29.14
N CYS A 162 -11.09 8.49 30.23
CA CYS A 162 -10.27 7.31 30.56
C CYS A 162 -10.51 6.09 29.64
N PHE A 163 -11.68 5.95 29.02
CA PHE A 163 -11.97 4.78 28.19
C PHE A 163 -11.37 4.85 26.78
N ASN A 164 -11.10 6.05 26.25
CA ASN A 164 -10.63 6.17 24.86
C ASN A 164 -9.10 6.21 24.72
N LEU A 165 -8.35 6.28 25.83
CA LEU A 165 -6.88 6.30 25.80
C LEU A 165 -6.23 4.93 26.06
N PHE A 166 -6.98 3.91 26.50
CA PHE A 166 -6.45 2.56 26.76
C PHE A 166 -6.53 1.59 25.56
N SER A 167 -7.29 1.91 24.50
CA SER A 167 -7.34 1.06 23.29
C SER A 167 -6.25 1.34 22.25
N ILE A 168 -5.47 2.41 22.39
CA ILE A 168 -4.45 2.81 21.39
C ILE A 168 -3.02 2.45 21.82
N ILE A 169 -2.80 2.05 23.07
CA ILE A 169 -1.48 1.63 23.59
C ILE A 169 -1.51 0.14 23.96
N LEU A 170 -1.80 -0.75 23.00
CA LEU A 170 -1.46 -2.17 23.18
C LEU A 170 -1.19 -2.95 21.88
N VAL A 171 -0.79 -2.29 20.78
CA VAL A 171 -0.36 -2.98 19.55
C VAL A 171 0.94 -2.41 19.00
N LEU A 172 1.93 -2.12 19.83
CA LEU A 172 3.30 -1.85 19.39
C LEU A 172 4.34 -2.24 20.44
N ILE A 173 4.47 -3.53 20.78
CA ILE A 173 5.78 -4.16 21.11
C ILE A 173 5.73 -5.65 20.71
N PRO A 174 6.46 -6.10 19.67
CA PRO A 174 6.86 -7.49 19.53
C PRO A 174 8.29 -7.66 20.06
N THR A 175 8.49 -8.46 21.11
CA THR A 175 9.81 -9.06 21.39
C THR A 175 9.66 -10.43 22.03
N LYS A 176 9.80 -11.48 21.22
CA LYS A 176 10.79 -12.51 21.52
C LYS A 176 11.52 -12.86 20.24
#